data_AF-A0A7V9B8W3-F1
#
_entry.id   AF-A0A7V9B8W3-F1
#
_cell.length_a   1.000
_cell.length_b   1.000
_cell.length_c   1.000
_cell.angle_alpha   90.00
_cell.angle_beta   90.00
_cell.angle_gamma   90.00
#
_symmetry.space_group_name_H-M   'P 1'
#
loop_
_entity.id
_entity.type
_entity.pdbx_description
1 polymer ?
#
loop_
_entity_poly.entity_id
_entity_poly.type
_entity_poly.pdbx_seq_one_letter_code
_entity_poly.pdbx_strand_id
1 'polypeptide(L)'
;MLRDLVSPWAALVETADTTAIRAFEQEHASLLRSLHRQHAPDRATLDLATDRPMLRLLAARSAGRAAQQRIAGVMERAGAAGADIGCDVVLIAGDARGDLLEVLPHTNPPTVVVFTELAGGGAEGARRLHSAVARGMALATRWRSADSASKLTTGTEWDRWERARDVPLSEWIYSEGVATHLALAVEPQTPPHLALGVSRGAYAQLRQQERALRAQIAPELDRCELGPMLRWLVRGAGSQASGSAGRRLPDGAGRYLAWRMTAGRVERLGLRDALRAAS
;
A
#
# COMPACT_ATOMS: atom_id res chain seq x y z
N MET A 1 8.65 -11.87 7.85
CA MET A 1 9.30 -11.35 9.10
C MET A 1 9.10 -9.84 9.21
N LEU A 2 9.00 -9.27 10.42
CA LEU A 2 8.92 -7.81 10.63
C LEU A 2 10.32 -7.22 10.80
N ARG A 3 10.68 -6.19 10.02
CA ARG A 3 11.94 -5.43 10.13
C ARG A 3 11.63 -3.95 10.38
N ASP A 4 12.26 -3.38 11.40
CA ASP A 4 12.14 -1.96 11.74
C ASP A 4 13.39 -1.21 11.28
N LEU A 5 13.26 -0.43 10.19
CA LEU A 5 14.33 0.44 9.70
C LEU A 5 14.21 1.88 10.22
N VAL A 6 13.11 2.23 10.89
CA VAL A 6 12.88 3.59 11.42
C VAL A 6 13.80 3.85 12.60
N SER A 7 13.89 2.90 13.54
CA SER A 7 14.70 3.03 14.75
C SER A 7 16.20 3.20 14.48
N PRO A 8 16.86 2.32 13.68
CA PRO A 8 18.27 2.52 13.35
C PRO A 8 18.49 3.81 12.57
N TRP A 9 17.61 4.15 11.61
CA TRP A 9 17.70 5.41 10.87
C TRP A 9 17.61 6.64 11.78
N ALA A 10 16.65 6.66 12.73
CA ALA A 10 16.51 7.74 13.69
C ALA A 10 17.77 7.94 14.54
N ALA A 11 18.40 6.86 14.99
CA ALA A 11 19.66 6.94 15.74
C ALA A 11 20.81 7.52 14.91
N LEU A 12 20.92 7.13 13.63
CA LEU A 12 21.93 7.65 12.72
C LEU A 12 21.75 9.15 12.45
N VAL A 13 20.53 9.60 12.17
CA VAL A 13 20.22 11.03 11.94
C VAL A 13 20.45 11.87 13.21
N GLU A 14 20.24 11.29 14.39
CA GLU A 14 20.49 11.93 15.68
C GLU A 14 21.97 12.23 15.90
N THR A 15 22.84 11.25 15.59
CA THR A 15 24.31 11.40 15.70
C THR A 15 24.93 12.26 14.61
N ALA A 16 24.20 12.47 13.49
CA ALA A 16 24.70 13.15 12.29
C ALA A 16 25.98 12.52 11.70
N ASP A 17 26.23 11.24 11.95
CA ASP A 17 27.37 10.51 11.39
C ASP A 17 27.13 10.20 9.90
N THR A 18 27.71 11.03 9.03
CA THR A 18 27.60 10.89 7.56
C THR A 18 28.21 9.60 7.02
N THR A 19 29.13 8.96 7.74
CA THR A 19 29.72 7.68 7.32
C THR A 19 28.75 6.54 7.62
N ALA A 20 28.19 6.54 8.82
CA ALA A 20 27.20 5.54 9.23
C ALA A 20 25.88 5.67 8.44
N ILE A 21 25.45 6.90 8.12
CA ILE A 21 24.32 7.16 7.21
C ILE A 21 24.57 6.54 5.83
N ARG A 22 25.75 6.78 5.23
CA ARG A 22 26.10 6.19 3.93
C ARG A 22 26.20 4.67 3.96
N ALA A 23 26.72 4.10 5.04
CA ALA A 23 26.78 2.66 5.22
C ALA A 23 25.36 2.05 5.27
N PHE A 24 24.44 2.68 6.00
CA PHE A 24 23.04 2.27 6.04
C PHE A 24 22.37 2.34 4.65
N GLU A 25 22.58 3.43 3.91
CA GLU A 25 22.04 3.58 2.55
C GLU A 25 22.61 2.54 1.59
N GLN A 26 23.91 2.20 1.71
CA GLN A 26 24.56 1.17 0.90
C GLN A 26 24.02 -0.23 1.23
N GLU A 27 23.86 -0.55 2.52
CA GLU A 27 23.28 -1.82 2.98
C GLU A 27 21.86 -2.02 2.42
N HIS A 28 21.06 -0.94 2.40
CA HIS A 28 19.66 -0.97 1.97
C HIS A 28 19.46 -0.50 0.51
N ALA A 29 20.53 -0.35 -0.28
CA ALA A 29 20.47 0.29 -1.59
C ALA A 29 19.52 -0.41 -2.58
N SER A 30 19.37 -1.73 -2.51
CA SER A 30 18.44 -2.46 -3.39
C SER A 30 16.97 -2.15 -3.08
N LEU A 31 16.63 -2.10 -1.79
CA LEU A 31 15.31 -1.75 -1.30
C LEU A 31 14.99 -0.29 -1.66
N LEU A 32 15.88 0.64 -1.31
CA LEU A 32 15.70 2.07 -1.55
C LEU A 32 15.58 2.39 -3.04
N ARG A 33 16.38 1.75 -3.91
CA ARG A 33 16.25 1.90 -5.38
C ARG A 33 14.90 1.38 -5.90
N SER A 34 14.43 0.25 -5.37
CA SER A 34 13.13 -0.30 -5.77
C SER A 34 11.99 0.62 -5.36
N LEU A 35 12.01 1.10 -4.12
CA LEU A 35 11.05 2.07 -3.61
C LEU A 35 11.08 3.38 -4.39
N HIS A 36 12.28 3.90 -4.68
CA HIS A 36 12.45 5.09 -5.49
C HIS A 36 11.75 4.97 -6.85
N ARG A 37 11.97 3.87 -7.59
CA ARG A 37 11.29 3.63 -8.87
C ARG A 37 9.76 3.57 -8.72
N GLN A 38 9.26 2.95 -7.66
CA GLN A 38 7.81 2.82 -7.47
C GLN A 38 7.18 4.14 -7.05
N HIS A 39 7.72 4.81 -6.04
CA HIS A 39 7.09 5.92 -5.33
C HIS A 39 7.44 7.31 -5.86
N ALA A 40 8.68 7.50 -6.34
CA ALA A 40 9.20 8.79 -6.74
C ALA A 40 10.03 8.71 -8.03
N PRO A 41 9.47 8.17 -9.14
CA PRO A 41 10.23 7.95 -10.38
C PRO A 41 10.74 9.24 -11.04
N ASP A 42 10.20 10.39 -10.66
CA ASP A 42 10.58 11.72 -11.14
C ASP A 42 11.74 12.36 -10.36
N ARG A 43 12.24 11.70 -9.31
CA ARG A 43 13.32 12.21 -8.46
C ARG A 43 14.65 11.53 -8.75
N ALA A 44 15.74 12.03 -8.15
CA ALA A 44 17.04 11.37 -8.20
C ALA A 44 17.19 10.26 -7.12
N THR A 45 16.48 10.42 -6.00
CA THR A 45 16.55 9.52 -4.82
C THR A 45 15.20 9.47 -4.10
N LEU A 46 15.00 8.43 -3.28
CA LEU A 46 13.94 8.40 -2.27
C LEU A 46 14.43 9.20 -1.04
N ASP A 47 13.75 10.29 -0.71
CA ASP A 47 14.15 11.13 0.43
C ASP A 47 13.67 10.50 1.74
N LEU A 48 14.57 9.89 2.50
CA LEU A 48 14.27 9.46 3.87
C LEU A 48 14.03 10.67 4.78
N ALA A 49 13.17 10.50 5.79
CA ALA A 49 12.87 11.57 6.72
C ALA A 49 14.12 11.97 7.51
N THR A 50 14.40 13.26 7.65
CA THR A 50 15.56 13.78 8.40
C THR A 50 15.18 14.70 9.58
N ASP A 51 13.88 15.00 9.74
CA ASP A 51 13.36 15.76 10.88
C ASP A 51 13.51 14.95 12.17
N ARG A 52 14.44 15.36 13.04
CA ARG A 52 14.78 14.65 14.29
C ARG A 52 13.57 14.50 15.24
N PRO A 53 12.82 15.58 15.59
CA PRO A 53 11.61 15.43 16.39
C PRO A 53 10.63 14.38 15.84
N MET A 54 10.38 14.39 14.53
CA MET A 54 9.51 13.42 13.87
C MET A 54 10.08 12.01 13.95
N LEU A 55 11.36 11.82 13.63
CA LEU A 55 12.01 10.52 13.66
C LEU A 55 12.00 9.90 15.06
N ARG A 56 12.24 10.67 16.12
CA ARG A 56 12.13 10.16 17.50
C ARG A 56 10.73 9.68 17.81
N LEU A 57 9.71 10.40 17.35
CA LEU A 57 8.31 10.02 17.52
C LEU A 57 7.97 8.74 16.76
N LEU A 58 8.46 8.59 15.52
CA LEU A 58 8.23 7.40 14.70
C LEU A 58 8.98 6.20 15.26
N ALA A 59 10.25 6.36 15.65
CA ALA A 59 11.05 5.33 16.29
C ALA A 59 10.41 4.87 17.60
N ALA A 60 9.92 5.78 18.46
CA ALA A 60 9.22 5.40 19.67
C ALA A 60 7.95 4.55 19.39
N ARG A 61 7.32 4.74 18.22
CA ARG A 61 6.13 3.98 17.79
C ARG A 61 6.48 2.64 17.15
N SER A 62 7.62 2.51 16.47
CA SER A 62 8.04 1.28 15.77
C SER A 62 8.95 0.38 16.61
N ALA A 63 9.81 0.95 17.46
CA ALA A 63 10.80 0.24 18.27
C ALA A 63 10.19 -0.56 19.42
N GLY A 64 9.03 -0.13 19.93
CA GLY A 64 8.44 -0.72 21.11
C GLY A 64 8.03 -2.17 20.87
N ARG A 65 8.48 -3.10 21.74
CA ARG A 65 8.09 -4.53 21.68
C ARG A 65 6.57 -4.72 21.57
N ALA A 66 5.79 -3.90 22.28
CA ALA A 66 4.33 -3.93 22.21
C ALA A 66 3.78 -3.51 20.83
N ALA A 67 4.43 -2.56 20.15
CA ALA A 67 4.03 -2.16 18.80
C ALA A 67 4.37 -3.25 17.77
N GLN A 68 5.57 -3.82 17.86
CA GLN A 68 6.00 -4.94 17.02
C GLN A 68 5.09 -6.17 17.22
N GLN A 69 4.72 -6.48 18.47
CA GLN A 69 3.76 -7.56 18.79
C GLN A 69 2.38 -7.29 18.20
N ARG A 70 1.89 -6.04 18.21
CA ARG A 70 0.61 -5.70 17.57
C ARG A 70 0.67 -5.93 16.07
N ILE A 71 1.75 -5.53 15.40
CA ILE A 71 1.94 -5.75 13.96
C ILE A 71 2.05 -7.24 13.65
N ALA A 72 2.82 -8.00 14.44
CA ALA A 72 2.90 -9.46 14.30
C ALA A 72 1.50 -10.10 14.43
N GLY A 73 0.70 -9.67 15.42
CA GLY A 73 -0.68 -10.14 15.56
C GLY A 73 -1.58 -9.76 14.39
N VAL A 74 -1.36 -8.61 13.72
CA VAL A 74 -2.04 -8.27 12.45
C VAL A 74 -1.66 -9.26 11.36
N MET A 75 -0.37 -9.61 11.26
CA MET A 75 0.11 -10.57 10.26
C MET A 75 -0.48 -11.96 10.48
N GLU A 76 -0.54 -12.43 11.72
CA GLU A 76 -1.16 -13.71 12.09
C GLU A 76 -2.65 -13.74 11.73
N ARG A 77 -3.40 -12.68 12.08
CA ARG A 77 -4.81 -12.56 11.73
C ARG A 77 -5.04 -12.47 10.22
N ALA A 78 -4.17 -11.78 9.48
CA ALA A 78 -4.20 -11.76 8.02
C ALA A 78 -3.99 -13.15 7.43
N GLY A 79 -3.04 -13.91 8.00
CA GLY A 79 -2.82 -15.32 7.68
C GLY A 79 -4.06 -16.18 7.90
N ALA A 80 -4.66 -16.07 9.09
CA ALA A 80 -5.90 -16.78 9.42
C ALA A 80 -7.07 -16.41 8.48
N ALA A 81 -7.13 -15.15 8.02
CA ALA A 81 -8.14 -14.67 7.08
C ALA A 81 -7.86 -15.04 5.60
N GLY A 82 -6.70 -15.64 5.29
CA GLY A 82 -6.42 -16.24 3.98
C GLY A 82 -5.23 -15.67 3.21
N ALA A 83 -4.50 -14.70 3.76
CA ALA A 83 -3.23 -14.24 3.20
C ALA A 83 -2.09 -15.22 3.49
N ASP A 84 -1.03 -15.18 2.68
CA ASP A 84 0.16 -15.97 2.88
C ASP A 84 1.10 -15.29 3.89
N ILE A 85 1.62 -16.07 4.84
CA ILE A 85 2.48 -15.58 5.93
C ILE A 85 3.94 -15.41 5.46
N GLY A 86 4.26 -15.88 4.25
CA GLY A 86 5.61 -15.88 3.66
C GLY A 86 6.09 -14.53 3.12
N CYS A 87 5.73 -13.40 3.73
CA CYS A 87 6.22 -12.07 3.33
C CYS A 87 7.00 -11.36 4.45
N ASP A 88 7.89 -10.46 4.03
CA ASP A 88 8.61 -9.54 4.92
C ASP A 88 7.88 -8.21 5.02
N VAL A 89 7.66 -7.71 6.23
CA VAL A 89 7.09 -6.38 6.48
C VAL A 89 8.23 -5.48 6.94
N VAL A 90 8.46 -4.39 6.23
CA VAL A 90 9.53 -3.42 6.51
C VAL A 90 8.90 -2.08 6.87
N LEU A 91 9.23 -1.56 8.05
CA LEU A 91 8.82 -0.22 8.48
C LEU A 91 9.90 0.77 8.08
N ILE A 92 9.52 1.84 7.40
CA ILE A 92 10.43 2.90 6.97
C ILE A 92 9.87 4.29 7.29
N ALA A 93 10.75 5.28 7.42
CA ALA A 93 10.43 6.70 7.52
C ALA A 93 11.09 7.42 6.35
N GLY A 94 10.28 7.90 5.40
CA GLY A 94 10.72 8.53 4.16
C GLY A 94 9.59 8.69 3.17
N ASP A 95 9.77 9.66 2.27
CA ASP A 95 8.87 10.00 1.17
C ASP A 95 7.41 10.20 1.59
N ALA A 96 7.14 11.23 2.39
CA ALA A 96 5.81 11.66 2.86
C ALA A 96 4.77 12.00 1.75
N ARG A 97 4.97 11.51 0.52
CA ARG A 97 4.11 11.63 -0.65
C ARG A 97 3.65 10.24 -1.08
N GLY A 98 2.36 10.11 -1.36
CA GLY A 98 1.78 8.87 -1.91
C GLY A 98 0.99 8.04 -0.89
N ASP A 99 1.02 6.72 -1.06
CA ASP A 99 0.28 5.77 -0.22
C ASP A 99 1.11 5.29 0.98
N LEU A 100 0.44 4.84 2.03
CA LEU A 100 1.05 4.32 3.25
C LEU A 100 1.83 3.00 3.04
N LEU A 101 1.68 2.38 1.86
CA LEU A 101 2.05 1.01 1.56
C LEU A 101 2.68 0.93 0.16
N GLU A 102 3.76 0.16 0.04
CA GLU A 102 4.28 -0.37 -1.21
C GLU A 102 4.49 -1.88 -1.09
N VAL A 103 4.35 -2.63 -2.18
CA VAL A 103 4.64 -4.07 -2.20
C VAL A 103 5.65 -4.36 -3.30
N LEU A 104 6.73 -5.02 -2.92
CA LEU A 104 7.80 -5.49 -3.78
C LEU A 104 7.67 -7.01 -3.93
N PRO A 105 6.83 -7.49 -4.87
CA PRO A 105 6.60 -8.91 -5.08
C PRO A 105 7.82 -9.69 -5.57
N HIS A 106 8.75 -9.03 -6.28
CA HIS A 106 9.94 -9.68 -6.87
C HIS A 106 10.98 -10.15 -5.83
N THR A 107 10.90 -9.68 -4.58
CA THR A 107 11.82 -10.12 -3.53
C THR A 107 11.47 -11.54 -3.04
N ASN A 108 12.43 -12.21 -2.41
CA ASN A 108 12.24 -13.54 -1.85
C ASN A 108 12.67 -13.56 -0.37
N PRO A 109 11.74 -13.57 0.59
CA PRO A 109 10.28 -13.50 0.42
C PRO A 109 9.79 -12.13 -0.11
N PRO A 110 8.56 -12.03 -0.67
CA PRO A 110 7.96 -10.75 -1.07
C PRO A 110 7.97 -9.74 0.07
N THR A 111 8.25 -8.47 -0.24
CA THR A 111 8.44 -7.42 0.78
C THR A 111 7.29 -6.42 0.74
N VAL A 112 6.62 -6.26 1.86
CA VAL A 112 5.62 -5.23 2.16
C VAL A 112 6.32 -4.08 2.88
N VAL A 113 6.33 -2.90 2.29
CA VAL A 113 6.95 -1.71 2.87
C VAL A 113 5.87 -0.76 3.38
N VAL A 114 6.00 -0.29 4.62
CA VAL A 114 5.03 0.59 5.25
C VAL A 114 5.70 1.88 5.72
N PHE A 115 5.19 3.01 5.22
CA PHE A 115 5.72 4.35 5.46
C PHE A 115 5.14 4.97 6.73
N THR A 116 5.84 4.81 7.85
CA THR A 116 5.28 5.08 9.19
C THR A 116 4.81 6.53 9.43
N GLU A 117 5.41 7.52 8.77
CA GLU A 117 5.02 8.93 8.86
C GLU A 117 3.61 9.23 8.34
N LEU A 118 3.17 8.51 7.30
CA LEU A 118 1.87 8.71 6.67
C LEU A 118 0.71 8.17 7.52
N ALA A 119 1.01 7.33 8.52
CA ALA A 119 -0.01 6.79 9.42
C ALA A 119 -0.57 7.88 10.35
N GLY A 120 0.26 8.85 10.75
CA GLY A 120 -0.08 9.83 11.79
C GLY A 120 0.04 9.24 13.21
N GLY A 121 -0.53 9.95 14.20
CA GLY A 121 -0.43 9.59 15.61
C GLY A 121 -1.67 8.92 16.21
N GLY A 122 -1.49 8.38 17.42
CA GLY A 122 -2.58 7.85 18.25
C GLY A 122 -3.21 6.55 17.73
N ALA A 123 -4.41 6.25 18.22
CA ALA A 123 -5.12 5.02 17.90
C ALA A 123 -5.52 4.92 16.41
N GLU A 124 -5.90 6.04 15.78
CA GLU A 124 -6.19 6.05 14.34
C GLU A 124 -4.96 5.77 13.49
N GLY A 125 -3.80 6.34 13.87
CA GLY A 125 -2.54 6.06 13.17
C GLY A 125 -2.14 4.59 13.27
N ALA A 126 -2.30 3.98 14.45
CA ALA A 126 -2.07 2.54 14.62
C ALA A 126 -3.00 1.70 13.73
N ARG A 127 -4.29 2.04 13.64
CA ARG A 127 -5.24 1.34 12.76
C ARG A 127 -4.91 1.49 11.27
N ARG A 128 -4.44 2.67 10.84
CA ARG A 128 -3.98 2.88 9.46
C ARG A 128 -2.75 2.02 9.16
N LEU A 129 -1.80 1.94 10.10
CA LEU A 129 -0.63 1.07 9.99
C LEU A 129 -1.04 -0.40 9.88
N HIS A 130 -1.93 -0.87 10.75
CA HIS A 130 -2.45 -2.25 10.72
C HIS A 130 -3.15 -2.54 9.38
N SER A 131 -3.97 -1.62 8.90
CA SER A 131 -4.66 -1.74 7.61
C SER A 131 -3.68 -1.81 6.44
N ALA A 132 -2.60 -1.02 6.47
CA ALA A 132 -1.56 -1.05 5.45
C ALA A 132 -0.81 -2.40 5.45
N VAL A 133 -0.45 -2.93 6.62
CA VAL A 133 0.18 -4.24 6.74
C VAL A 133 -0.73 -5.34 6.16
N ALA A 134 -2.00 -5.38 6.57
CA ALA A 134 -2.94 -6.38 6.06
C ALA A 134 -3.18 -6.25 4.54
N ARG A 135 -3.33 -5.01 4.03
CA ARG A 135 -3.42 -4.76 2.58
C ARG A 135 -2.18 -5.25 1.84
N GLY A 136 -0.99 -4.96 2.37
CA GLY A 136 0.27 -5.38 1.78
C GLY A 136 0.39 -6.89 1.71
N MET A 137 -0.01 -7.61 2.76
CA MET A 137 -0.03 -9.07 2.75
C MET A 137 -1.02 -9.65 1.74
N ALA A 138 -2.21 -9.04 1.59
CA ALA A 138 -3.17 -9.42 0.55
C ALA A 138 -2.58 -9.25 -0.87
N LEU A 139 -1.98 -8.10 -1.15
CA LEU A 139 -1.35 -7.82 -2.44
C LEU A 139 -0.18 -8.78 -2.70
N ALA A 140 0.66 -9.02 -1.70
CA ALA A 140 1.76 -10.00 -1.80
C ALA A 140 1.22 -11.41 -2.11
N THR A 141 0.18 -11.86 -1.40
CA THR A 141 -0.50 -13.15 -1.66
C THR A 141 -1.01 -13.20 -3.09
N ARG A 142 -1.74 -12.16 -3.51
CA ARG A 142 -2.35 -12.11 -4.83
C ARG A 142 -1.31 -12.11 -5.95
N TRP A 143 -0.20 -11.38 -5.81
CA TRP A 143 0.78 -11.25 -6.88
C TRP A 143 1.84 -12.35 -6.89
N ARG A 144 1.91 -13.19 -5.84
CA ARG A 144 2.98 -14.18 -5.69
C ARG A 144 2.55 -15.61 -5.38
N SER A 145 1.33 -15.83 -4.88
CA SER A 145 0.87 -17.19 -4.63
C SER A 145 0.80 -17.97 -5.95
N ALA A 146 1.28 -19.22 -5.94
CA ALA A 146 1.37 -20.04 -7.14
C ALA A 146 -0.01 -20.42 -7.72
N ASP A 147 -1.04 -20.43 -6.87
CA ASP A 147 -2.43 -20.68 -7.22
C ASP A 147 -3.22 -19.40 -7.52
N SER A 148 -2.56 -18.24 -7.52
CA SER A 148 -3.23 -16.97 -7.84
C SER A 148 -3.38 -16.81 -9.35
N ALA A 149 -4.60 -16.47 -9.78
CA ALA A 149 -4.93 -16.13 -11.15
C ALA A 149 -4.68 -14.64 -11.48
N SER A 150 -3.92 -13.91 -10.65
CA SER A 150 -3.58 -12.52 -10.92
C SER A 150 -2.69 -12.38 -12.16
N LYS A 151 -3.03 -11.41 -13.01
CA LYS A 151 -2.20 -11.01 -14.16
C LYS A 151 -0.97 -10.19 -13.76
N LEU A 152 -0.86 -9.82 -12.48
CA LEU A 152 0.26 -9.06 -11.91
C LEU A 152 1.36 -9.97 -11.33
N THR A 153 1.29 -11.28 -11.58
CA THR A 153 2.34 -12.23 -11.20
C THR A 153 3.69 -11.84 -11.81
N THR A 154 4.75 -11.91 -11.01
CA THR A 154 6.01 -11.22 -11.34
C THR A 154 7.13 -12.13 -11.79
N GLY A 155 7.94 -11.62 -12.73
CA GLY A 155 9.27 -12.13 -13.07
C GLY A 155 10.36 -11.59 -12.12
N THR A 156 11.61 -11.58 -12.57
CA THR A 156 12.78 -11.16 -11.78
C THR A 156 12.85 -9.66 -11.49
N GLU A 157 12.15 -8.84 -12.27
CA GLU A 157 12.07 -7.38 -12.07
C GLU A 157 10.60 -6.92 -11.91
N TRP A 158 10.37 -6.04 -10.93
CA TRP A 158 9.06 -5.42 -10.66
C TRP A 158 9.13 -3.93 -10.91
N ASP A 159 8.26 -3.46 -11.78
CA ASP A 159 7.91 -2.06 -11.94
C ASP A 159 6.41 -1.93 -12.17
N ARG A 160 5.69 -1.33 -11.21
CA ARG A 160 4.24 -1.15 -11.30
C ARG A 160 3.84 -0.23 -12.46
N TRP A 161 4.70 0.71 -12.83
CA TRP A 161 4.46 1.64 -13.91
C TRP A 161 4.55 0.94 -15.27
N GLU A 162 5.52 0.05 -15.43
CA GLU A 162 5.59 -0.82 -16.60
C GLU A 162 4.37 -1.74 -16.65
N ARG A 163 4.05 -2.42 -15.54
CA ARG A 163 2.88 -3.33 -15.47
C ARG A 163 1.56 -2.63 -15.76
N ALA A 164 1.40 -1.36 -15.39
CA ALA A 164 0.21 -0.59 -15.70
C ALA A 164 0.00 -0.35 -17.21
N ARG A 165 1.02 -0.54 -18.06
CA ARG A 165 0.90 -0.48 -19.52
C ARG A 165 0.30 -1.75 -20.11
N ASP A 166 0.49 -2.89 -19.46
CA ASP A 166 0.12 -4.21 -20.01
C ASP A 166 -1.07 -4.85 -19.29
N VAL A 167 -1.30 -4.46 -18.03
CA VAL A 167 -2.34 -5.05 -17.19
C VAL A 167 -3.56 -4.12 -17.11
N PRO A 168 -4.77 -4.64 -17.39
CA PRO A 168 -5.98 -3.82 -17.33
C PRO A 168 -6.24 -3.22 -15.96
N LEU A 169 -6.87 -2.04 -15.94
CA LEU A 169 -7.26 -1.36 -14.69
C LEU A 169 -8.13 -2.27 -13.78
N SER A 170 -8.94 -3.16 -14.34
CA SER A 170 -9.79 -4.10 -13.60
C SER A 170 -8.99 -5.02 -12.65
N GLU A 171 -7.80 -5.47 -13.04
CA GLU A 171 -6.93 -6.31 -12.20
C GLU A 171 -6.35 -5.53 -11.02
N TRP A 172 -5.97 -4.27 -11.24
CA TRP A 172 -5.49 -3.40 -10.19
C TRP A 172 -6.59 -3.04 -9.18
N ILE A 173 -7.79 -2.70 -9.67
CA ILE A 173 -8.98 -2.45 -8.85
C ILE A 173 -9.33 -3.69 -8.04
N TYR A 174 -9.30 -4.86 -8.66
CA TYR A 174 -9.61 -6.10 -7.96
C TYR A 174 -8.61 -6.36 -6.83
N SER A 175 -7.31 -6.22 -7.12
CA SER A 175 -6.22 -6.37 -6.14
C SER A 175 -6.42 -5.45 -4.93
N GLU A 176 -6.64 -4.15 -5.17
CA GLU A 176 -6.88 -3.16 -4.12
C GLU A 176 -8.17 -3.42 -3.34
N GLY A 177 -9.22 -3.90 -4.02
CA GLY A 177 -10.52 -4.16 -3.44
C GLY A 177 -10.46 -5.31 -2.44
N VAL A 178 -9.94 -6.47 -2.87
CA VAL A 178 -9.78 -7.63 -2.00
C VAL A 178 -8.80 -7.35 -0.86
N ALA A 179 -7.72 -6.60 -1.13
CA ALA A 179 -6.79 -6.18 -0.09
C ALA A 179 -7.47 -5.30 0.99
N THR A 180 -8.35 -4.40 0.57
CA THR A 180 -9.13 -3.57 1.51
C THR A 180 -10.11 -4.40 2.34
N HIS A 181 -10.77 -5.40 1.74
CA HIS A 181 -11.63 -6.32 2.48
C HIS A 181 -10.85 -7.14 3.51
N LEU A 182 -9.65 -7.64 3.15
CA LEU A 182 -8.80 -8.34 4.12
C LEU A 182 -8.44 -7.44 5.29
N ALA A 183 -8.02 -6.19 5.04
CA ALA A 183 -7.68 -5.26 6.11
C ALA A 183 -8.84 -4.99 7.07
N LEU A 184 -10.07 -4.85 6.55
CA LEU A 184 -11.27 -4.70 7.38
C LEU A 184 -11.64 -5.98 8.13
N ALA A 185 -11.37 -7.16 7.58
CA ALA A 185 -11.60 -8.43 8.28
C ALA A 185 -10.60 -8.68 9.41
N VAL A 186 -9.34 -8.27 9.24
CA VAL A 186 -8.28 -8.42 10.24
C VAL A 186 -8.49 -7.53 11.46
N GLU A 187 -9.12 -6.37 11.26
CA GLU A 187 -9.46 -5.44 12.33
C GLU A 187 -10.87 -4.85 12.13
N PRO A 188 -11.95 -5.62 12.44
CA PRO A 188 -13.34 -5.22 12.14
C PRO A 188 -13.80 -3.91 12.78
N GLN A 189 -13.14 -3.51 13.87
CA GLN A 189 -13.41 -2.26 14.57
C GLN A 189 -12.84 -1.03 13.85
N THR A 190 -12.03 -1.22 12.80
CA THR A 190 -11.43 -0.12 12.05
C THR A 190 -12.48 0.48 11.09
N PRO A 191 -12.82 1.77 11.25
CA PRO A 191 -13.76 2.42 10.35
C PRO A 191 -13.28 2.36 8.89
N PRO A 192 -14.18 2.14 7.91
CA PRO A 192 -13.79 1.99 6.50
C PRO A 192 -12.94 3.14 5.96
N HIS A 193 -13.23 4.39 6.35
CA HIS A 193 -12.46 5.54 5.90
C HIS A 193 -10.97 5.49 6.30
N LEU A 194 -10.63 4.88 7.44
CA LEU A 194 -9.24 4.69 7.86
C LEU A 194 -8.54 3.62 7.01
N ALA A 195 -9.19 2.48 6.76
CA ALA A 195 -8.64 1.45 5.87
C ALA A 195 -8.47 1.95 4.43
N LEU A 196 -9.37 2.86 4.02
CA LEU A 196 -9.30 3.54 2.73
C LEU A 196 -8.26 4.68 2.68
N GLY A 197 -7.70 5.10 3.81
CA GLY A 197 -6.73 6.20 3.88
C GLY A 197 -7.31 7.58 3.54
N VAL A 198 -8.61 7.79 3.79
CA VAL A 198 -9.33 9.06 3.53
C VAL A 198 -9.93 9.64 4.81
N SER A 199 -10.21 10.94 4.81
CA SER A 199 -10.92 11.56 5.92
C SER A 199 -12.38 11.08 5.99
N ARG A 200 -13.00 11.19 7.18
CA ARG A 200 -14.41 10.84 7.36
C ARG A 200 -15.34 11.65 6.43
N GLY A 201 -15.04 12.93 6.21
CA GLY A 201 -15.78 13.79 5.28
C GLY A 201 -15.62 13.36 3.82
N ALA A 202 -14.39 13.07 3.39
CA ALA A 202 -14.13 12.56 2.04
C ALA A 202 -14.84 11.23 1.80
N TYR A 203 -14.85 10.32 2.78
CA TYR A 203 -15.60 9.08 2.71
C TYR A 203 -17.11 9.29 2.51
N ALA A 204 -17.72 10.23 3.25
CA ALA A 204 -19.13 10.56 3.08
C ALA A 204 -19.43 11.09 1.65
N GLN A 205 -18.56 11.94 1.12
CA GLN A 205 -18.67 12.45 -0.25
C GLN A 205 -18.54 11.33 -1.30
N LEU A 206 -17.56 10.44 -1.13
CA LEU A 206 -17.38 9.28 -2.02
C LEU A 206 -18.63 8.39 -2.04
N ARG A 207 -19.25 8.15 -0.87
CA ARG A 207 -20.51 7.41 -0.79
C ARG A 207 -21.66 8.06 -1.55
N GLN A 208 -21.80 9.38 -1.43
CA GLN A 208 -22.84 10.12 -2.16
C GLN A 208 -22.62 10.06 -3.68
N GLN A 209 -21.35 9.97 -4.11
CA GLN A 209 -20.96 9.98 -5.52
C GLN A 209 -20.77 8.56 -6.11
N GLU A 210 -21.02 7.48 -5.35
CA GLU A 210 -20.66 6.11 -5.74
C GLU A 210 -21.16 5.75 -7.15
N ARG A 211 -22.44 6.03 -7.44
CA ARG A 211 -23.04 5.71 -8.75
C ARG A 211 -22.37 6.46 -9.91
N ALA A 212 -22.06 7.74 -9.72
CA ALA A 212 -21.41 8.56 -10.75
C ALA A 212 -19.96 8.11 -10.98
N LEU A 213 -19.23 7.82 -9.89
CA LEU A 213 -17.85 7.32 -9.96
C LEU A 213 -17.79 5.94 -10.63
N ARG A 214 -18.75 5.03 -10.34
CA ARG A 214 -18.88 3.74 -11.03
C ARG A 214 -19.15 3.89 -12.53
N ALA A 215 -20.04 4.80 -12.91
CA ALA A 215 -20.31 5.06 -14.33
C ALA A 215 -19.07 5.61 -15.05
N GLN A 216 -18.29 6.44 -14.35
CA GLN A 216 -17.06 7.03 -14.88
C GLN A 216 -15.94 5.99 -15.09
N ILE A 217 -15.81 4.98 -14.22
CA ILE A 217 -14.75 3.97 -14.32
C ILE A 217 -15.05 2.85 -15.31
N ALA A 218 -16.32 2.53 -15.51
CA ALA A 218 -16.74 1.39 -16.33
C ALA A 218 -16.04 1.30 -17.71
N PRO A 219 -15.93 2.38 -18.53
CA PRO A 219 -15.28 2.29 -19.84
C PRO A 219 -13.75 2.14 -19.77
N GLU A 220 -13.16 2.22 -18.59
CA GLU A 220 -11.71 2.19 -18.40
C GLU A 220 -11.20 0.87 -17.82
N LEU A 221 -12.10 0.00 -17.34
CA LEU A 221 -11.73 -1.24 -16.66
C LEU A 221 -10.86 -2.16 -17.52
N ASP A 222 -11.13 -2.24 -18.81
CA ASP A 222 -10.42 -3.10 -19.74
C ASP A 222 -9.22 -2.41 -20.41
N ARG A 223 -8.95 -1.14 -20.09
CA ARG A 223 -7.81 -0.40 -20.63
C ARG A 223 -6.53 -0.70 -19.85
N CYS A 224 -5.42 -0.84 -20.57
CA CYS A 224 -4.07 -0.98 -20.02
C CYS A 224 -3.26 0.27 -20.37
N GLU A 225 -3.13 1.23 -19.45
CA GLU A 225 -2.29 2.41 -19.64
C GLU A 225 -1.93 3.03 -18.29
N LEU A 226 -0.84 3.80 -18.24
CA LEU A 226 -0.43 4.57 -17.06
C LEU A 226 -1.47 5.61 -16.61
N GLY A 227 -2.17 6.24 -17.56
CA GLY A 227 -3.16 7.29 -17.28
C GLY A 227 -4.30 6.82 -16.35
N PRO A 228 -5.01 5.73 -16.69
CA PRO A 228 -5.96 5.08 -15.81
C PRO A 228 -5.39 4.76 -14.41
N MET A 229 -4.21 4.16 -14.33
CA MET A 229 -3.58 3.79 -13.05
C MET A 229 -3.31 5.01 -12.15
N LEU A 230 -2.65 6.03 -12.70
CA LEU A 230 -2.34 7.28 -11.99
C LEU A 230 -3.60 7.97 -11.47
N ARG A 231 -4.62 8.08 -12.32
CA ARG A 231 -5.86 8.77 -11.97
C ARG A 231 -6.66 8.04 -10.87
N TRP A 232 -6.63 6.71 -10.85
CA TRP A 232 -7.50 5.92 -9.97
C TRP A 232 -6.84 5.48 -8.66
N LEU A 233 -5.62 4.97 -8.73
CA LEU A 233 -5.04 4.20 -7.62
C LEU A 233 -3.93 4.95 -6.91
N VAL A 234 -3.31 5.93 -7.56
CA VAL A 234 -2.22 6.72 -6.99
C VAL A 234 -2.76 7.99 -6.35
N ARG A 235 -2.60 8.11 -5.02
CA ARG A 235 -2.94 9.34 -4.31
C ARG A 235 -2.05 10.49 -4.79
N GLY A 236 -2.66 11.65 -5.06
CA GLY A 236 -1.91 12.86 -5.39
C GLY A 236 -1.34 12.90 -6.81
N ALA A 237 -1.72 11.98 -7.71
CA ALA A 237 -1.44 12.15 -9.13
C ALA A 237 -1.98 13.53 -9.58
N GLY A 238 -1.07 14.41 -10.02
CA GLY A 238 -1.37 15.80 -10.33
C GLY A 238 -2.40 15.97 -11.45
N SER A 239 -2.77 17.21 -11.75
CA SER A 239 -3.74 17.59 -12.80
C SER A 239 -3.43 17.02 -14.20
N GLN A 240 -2.20 16.58 -14.44
CA GLN A 240 -1.78 15.93 -15.68
C GLN A 240 -2.28 14.49 -15.85
N ALA A 241 -2.82 13.84 -14.81
CA ALA A 241 -3.47 12.53 -14.91
C ALA A 241 -4.92 12.62 -15.44
N SER A 242 -5.17 13.56 -16.36
CA SER A 242 -6.47 13.75 -16.99
C SER A 242 -6.60 12.75 -18.15
N GLY A 243 -7.27 11.62 -17.93
CA GLY A 243 -7.72 10.77 -19.04
C GLY A 243 -8.84 11.43 -19.85
N SER A 244 -9.35 10.71 -20.87
CA SER A 244 -10.20 11.18 -21.98
C SER A 244 -11.47 11.99 -21.66
N ALA A 245 -11.84 12.17 -20.39
CA ALA A 245 -13.01 12.94 -19.95
C ALA A 245 -12.67 14.19 -19.10
N GLY A 246 -11.38 14.52 -18.88
CA GLY A 246 -10.94 15.79 -18.26
C GLY A 246 -11.34 16.05 -16.80
N ARG A 247 -12.07 15.13 -16.15
CA ARG A 247 -12.58 15.31 -14.79
C ARG A 247 -11.68 14.64 -13.75
N ARG A 248 -11.17 15.43 -12.81
CA ARG A 248 -10.39 14.97 -11.66
C ARG A 248 -11.23 14.08 -10.74
N LEU A 249 -10.70 12.94 -10.35
CA LEU A 249 -11.31 12.09 -9.34
C LEU A 249 -10.94 12.59 -7.93
N PRO A 250 -11.86 12.49 -6.95
CA PRO A 250 -11.52 12.74 -5.56
C PRO A 250 -10.43 11.77 -5.07
N ASP A 251 -9.57 12.24 -4.18
CA ASP A 251 -8.56 11.40 -3.54
C ASP A 251 -9.21 10.19 -2.84
N GLY A 252 -8.65 9.01 -3.07
CA GLY A 252 -9.14 7.75 -2.51
C GLY A 252 -10.40 7.17 -3.20
N ALA A 253 -10.90 7.79 -4.26
CA ALA A 253 -12.04 7.28 -5.02
C ALA A 253 -11.78 5.88 -5.59
N GLY A 254 -10.59 5.59 -6.11
CA GLY A 254 -10.29 4.27 -6.67
C GLY A 254 -10.28 3.17 -5.63
N ARG A 255 -9.67 3.39 -4.47
CA ARG A 255 -9.71 2.39 -3.39
C ARG A 255 -11.12 2.18 -2.85
N TYR A 256 -11.89 3.27 -2.73
CA TYR A 256 -13.30 3.18 -2.35
C TYR A 256 -14.10 2.35 -3.36
N LEU A 257 -14.00 2.64 -4.66
CA LEU A 257 -14.70 1.86 -5.68
C LEU A 257 -14.22 0.41 -5.73
N ALA A 258 -12.91 0.17 -5.66
CA ALA A 258 -12.33 -1.17 -5.60
C ALA A 258 -12.93 -2.01 -4.47
N TRP A 259 -12.99 -1.46 -3.25
CA TRP A 259 -13.66 -2.11 -2.12
C TRP A 259 -15.14 -2.40 -2.41
N ARG A 260 -15.87 -1.42 -2.97
CA ARG A 260 -17.31 -1.56 -3.26
C ARG A 260 -17.63 -2.52 -4.42
N MET A 261 -16.76 -2.61 -5.42
CA MET A 261 -16.95 -3.46 -6.61
C MET A 261 -16.61 -4.92 -6.32
N THR A 262 -15.66 -5.17 -5.41
CA THR A 262 -15.25 -6.53 -5.03
C THR A 262 -16.11 -7.17 -3.94
N ALA A 263 -16.94 -6.39 -3.23
CA ALA A 263 -17.73 -6.85 -2.09
C ALA A 263 -18.55 -8.11 -2.36
N GLY A 264 -19.39 -8.10 -3.41
CA GLY A 264 -20.23 -9.26 -3.73
C GLY A 264 -19.45 -10.50 -4.17
N ARG A 265 -18.19 -10.33 -4.63
CA ARG A 265 -17.33 -11.47 -4.97
C ARG A 265 -16.64 -12.04 -3.74
N VAL A 266 -16.17 -11.18 -2.83
CA VAL A 266 -15.60 -11.61 -1.54
C VAL A 266 -16.67 -12.32 -0.70
N GLU A 267 -17.90 -11.83 -0.70
CA GLU A 267 -19.01 -12.47 0.00
C GLU A 267 -19.31 -13.89 -0.52
N ARG A 268 -19.27 -14.09 -1.83
CA ARG A 268 -19.54 -15.40 -2.45
C ARG A 268 -18.39 -16.40 -2.32
N LEU A 269 -17.15 -15.94 -2.44
CA LEU A 269 -15.98 -16.82 -2.48
C LEU A 269 -15.30 -16.99 -1.11
N GLY A 270 -15.52 -16.05 -0.19
CA GLY A 270 -14.66 -15.89 0.98
C GLY A 270 -13.31 -15.23 0.63
N LEU A 271 -12.64 -14.69 1.65
CA LEU A 271 -11.41 -13.90 1.46
C LEU A 271 -10.25 -14.72 0.88
N ARG A 272 -10.03 -15.95 1.39
CA ARG A 272 -8.92 -16.82 0.94
C ARG A 272 -8.97 -17.07 -0.57
N ASP A 273 -10.15 -17.40 -1.09
CA ASP A 273 -10.33 -17.73 -2.50
C ASP A 273 -10.42 -16.47 -3.36
N ALA A 274 -11.04 -15.39 -2.85
CA ALA A 274 -11.05 -14.10 -3.53
C ALA A 274 -9.65 -13.52 -3.74
N LEU A 275 -8.71 -13.72 -2.80
CA LEU A 275 -7.31 -13.27 -2.96
C LEU A 275 -6.64 -13.89 -4.20
N ARG A 276 -7.02 -15.13 -4.54
CA ARG A 276 -6.42 -15.93 -5.61
C ARG A 276 -7.25 -15.95 -6.90
N ALA A 277 -8.50 -15.50 -6.85
CA ALA A 277 -9.39 -15.54 -8.00
C ALA A 277 -8.96 -14.55 -9.10
N ALA A 278 -9.31 -14.86 -10.36
CA ALA A 278 -9.11 -13.94 -11.49
C ALA A 278 -9.94 -12.66 -11.29
N SER A 279 -9.46 -11.51 -11.74
CA SER A 279 -10.20 -10.23 -11.67
C SER A 279 -11.56 -10.29 -12.36
#